data_AF-A0A7C3E1R5-F1
#
_entry.id   AF-A0A7C3E1R5-F1
#
_cell.length_a   1.000
_cell.length_b   1.000
_cell.length_c   1.000
_cell.angle_alpha   90.00
_cell.angle_beta   90.00
_cell.angle_gamma   90.00
#
_symmetry.space_group_name_H-M   'P 1'
#
loop_
_entity.id
_entity.type
_entity.pdbx_description
1 polymer ?
#
loop_
_entity_poly.entity_id
_entity_poly.type
_entity_poly.pdbx_seq_one_letter_code
_entity_poly.pdbx_strand_id
1 'polypeptide(L)'
;MKKLHTLFIPAIVALTSCETTVFPDLPMAEPQLVVDAWVNNKEEPQWIKLSRTQPYFQNTLPPPVSGALVRIDGSDGSEFLFTESDTLAGSYVWVPAPGQSLGVTGVVYTLTVQADGETFTATTRMGRVPAVDSITFRVERGNQFIDDLYLAEFWAVDPTGFGDTYWIRAWKNGILLNKPSEIVLAYDAGLSRGGRLDGVPFIAPIRRGINPFDQDAQGRFLSPYLPGDSVYVEIHSLSEASFDFLTQVTLQTNRPGGFAELFATPLSNVTTNIVNVNPSGKEALGFFNVAAVSGRGRKFRSFDEISNP
;
A
#
# COMPACT_ATOMS: atom_id res chain seq x y z
N MET A 1 6.66 4.26 -84.42
CA MET A 1 6.42 4.65 -83.02
C MET A 1 5.81 3.46 -82.28
N LYS A 2 6.58 2.73 -81.46
CA LYS A 2 6.07 1.69 -80.55
C LYS A 2 6.50 2.08 -79.14
N LYS A 3 5.51 2.27 -78.26
CA LYS A 3 5.65 2.66 -76.85
C LYS A 3 6.03 1.44 -76.01
N LEU A 4 6.92 1.60 -75.04
CA LEU A 4 7.09 0.65 -73.95
C LEU A 4 7.04 1.44 -72.64
N HIS A 5 5.89 1.43 -71.98
CA HIS A 5 5.74 1.93 -70.61
C HIS A 5 5.81 0.73 -69.68
N THR A 6 6.93 0.60 -68.97
CA THR A 6 7.11 -0.36 -67.89
C THR A 6 6.19 0.04 -66.75
N LEU A 7 5.07 -0.68 -66.60
CA LEU A 7 4.14 -0.51 -65.50
C LEU A 7 4.73 -1.18 -64.24
N PHE A 8 5.27 -0.37 -63.33
CA PHE A 8 5.71 -0.81 -62.01
C PHE A 8 4.47 -0.97 -61.12
N ILE A 9 4.03 -2.22 -60.89
CA ILE A 9 2.91 -2.54 -60.00
C ILE A 9 3.47 -2.67 -58.58
N PRO A 10 3.14 -1.77 -57.63
CA PRO A 10 3.49 -2.00 -56.24
C PRO A 10 2.58 -3.10 -55.68
N ALA A 11 3.16 -4.25 -55.33
CA ALA A 11 2.46 -5.32 -54.63
C ALA A 11 2.17 -4.86 -53.19
N ILE A 12 0.96 -4.34 -52.97
CA ILE A 12 0.41 -4.08 -51.63
C ILE A 12 0.12 -5.45 -51.01
N VAL A 13 1.04 -5.92 -50.16
CA VAL A 13 0.80 -7.08 -49.29
C VAL A 13 -0.13 -6.62 -48.17
N ALA A 14 -1.41 -6.98 -48.27
CA ALA A 14 -2.38 -6.78 -47.20
C ALA A 14 -2.02 -7.71 -46.04
N LEU A 15 -1.40 -7.18 -44.99
CA LEU A 15 -1.24 -7.87 -43.71
C LEU A 15 -2.59 -7.89 -43.01
N THR A 16 -3.38 -8.92 -43.26
CA THR A 16 -4.60 -9.21 -42.49
C THR A 16 -4.18 -9.86 -41.18
N SER A 17 -4.08 -9.08 -40.10
CA SER A 17 -3.90 -9.62 -38.75
C SER A 17 -5.25 -10.17 -38.27
N CYS A 18 -5.46 -11.47 -38.45
CA CYS A 18 -6.52 -12.18 -37.75
C CYS A 18 -6.05 -12.40 -36.31
N GLU A 19 -6.32 -11.45 -35.42
CA GLU A 19 -6.17 -11.69 -33.99
C GLU A 19 -7.26 -12.67 -33.55
N THR A 20 -6.86 -13.89 -33.22
CA THR A 20 -7.77 -14.86 -32.61
C THR A 20 -7.87 -14.50 -31.14
N THR A 21 -9.00 -13.93 -30.71
CA THR A 21 -9.23 -13.66 -29.29
C THR A 21 -9.36 -14.99 -28.56
N VAL A 22 -8.30 -15.40 -27.86
CA VAL A 22 -8.33 -16.55 -26.96
C VAL A 22 -8.93 -16.07 -25.65
N PHE A 23 -10.14 -16.54 -25.32
CA PHE A 23 -10.66 -16.48 -23.97
C PHE A 23 -10.30 -17.81 -23.30
N PRO A 24 -9.19 -17.90 -22.55
CA PRO A 24 -8.89 -19.13 -21.82
C PRO A 24 -10.02 -19.38 -20.82
N ASP A 25 -10.65 -20.56 -20.89
CA ASP A 25 -11.55 -21.04 -19.85
C ASP A 25 -10.73 -21.28 -18.59
N LEU A 26 -10.72 -20.28 -17.69
CA LEU A 26 -10.08 -20.42 -16.40
C LEU A 26 -11.00 -21.23 -15.49
N PRO A 27 -10.51 -22.29 -14.83
CA PRO A 27 -11.32 -23.03 -13.87
C PRO A 27 -11.78 -22.06 -12.77
N MET A 28 -13.07 -22.11 -12.41
CA MET A 28 -13.57 -21.37 -11.26
C MET A 28 -12.95 -21.96 -10.00
N ALA A 29 -12.05 -21.21 -9.36
CA ALA A 29 -11.60 -21.53 -8.01
C ALA A 29 -12.75 -21.32 -7.02
N GLU A 30 -12.81 -22.13 -5.95
CA GLU A 30 -13.73 -21.85 -4.86
C GLU A 30 -13.44 -20.46 -4.26
N PRO A 31 -14.46 -19.61 -4.03
CA PRO A 31 -14.27 -18.32 -3.39
C PRO A 31 -13.62 -18.45 -2.02
N GLN A 32 -12.48 -17.79 -1.82
CA GLN A 32 -11.74 -17.77 -0.57
C GLN A 32 -12.12 -16.54 0.25
N LEU A 33 -12.05 -16.65 1.58
CA LEU A 33 -12.17 -15.48 2.47
C LEU A 33 -10.99 -14.54 2.24
N VAL A 34 -11.27 -13.24 2.14
CA VAL A 34 -10.27 -12.18 2.16
C VAL A 34 -10.48 -11.33 3.40
N VAL A 35 -9.45 -11.20 4.22
CA VAL A 35 -9.45 -10.40 5.45
C VAL A 35 -8.54 -9.19 5.27
N ASP A 36 -9.10 -7.99 5.22
CA ASP A 36 -8.35 -6.73 5.17
C ASP A 36 -8.44 -6.07 6.56
N ALA A 37 -7.42 -6.33 7.40
CA ALA A 37 -7.39 -5.95 8.81
C ALA A 37 -6.11 -5.17 9.17
N TRP A 38 -5.97 -3.97 8.62
CA TRP A 38 -4.91 -3.02 8.96
C TRP A 38 -5.44 -1.99 9.98
N VAL A 39 -5.31 -2.30 11.26
CA VAL A 39 -5.78 -1.44 12.37
C VAL A 39 -4.60 -0.76 13.08
N ASN A 40 -4.88 0.30 13.82
CA ASN A 40 -3.87 1.10 14.49
C ASN A 40 -4.35 1.68 15.83
N ASN A 41 -3.42 2.34 16.54
CA ASN A 41 -3.64 2.92 17.85
C ASN A 41 -4.17 4.37 17.85
N LYS A 42 -4.64 4.90 16.72
CA LYS A 42 -5.26 6.23 16.71
C LYS A 42 -6.62 6.16 17.40
N GLU A 43 -6.98 7.23 18.11
CA GLU A 43 -8.29 7.40 18.77
C GLU A 43 -9.40 7.72 17.73
N GLU A 44 -9.54 6.85 16.72
CA GLU A 44 -10.54 6.94 15.66
C GLU A 44 -11.13 5.54 15.39
N PRO A 45 -12.33 5.45 14.77
CA PRO A 45 -12.92 4.17 14.41
C PRO A 45 -11.97 3.32 13.57
N GLN A 46 -11.75 2.08 14.00
CA GLN A 46 -10.90 1.10 13.32
C GLN A 46 -11.77 0.14 12.52
N TRP A 47 -11.33 -0.20 11.30
CA TRP A 47 -12.13 -0.97 10.34
C TRP A 47 -11.42 -2.25 9.93
N ILE A 48 -12.20 -3.33 9.82
CA ILE A 48 -11.81 -4.61 9.23
C ILE A 48 -12.81 -4.92 8.13
N LYS A 49 -12.33 -5.26 6.93
CA LYS A 49 -13.20 -5.63 5.81
C LYS A 49 -13.05 -7.11 5.49
N LEU A 50 -14.19 -7.78 5.36
CA LEU A 50 -14.27 -9.18 4.96
C LEU A 50 -14.96 -9.28 3.60
N SER A 51 -14.32 -9.97 2.66
CA SER A 51 -14.87 -10.23 1.34
C SER A 51 -14.55 -11.63 0.84
N ARG A 52 -15.06 -11.97 -0.34
CA ARG A 52 -14.75 -13.20 -1.06
C ARG A 52 -13.95 -12.88 -2.31
N THR A 53 -13.03 -13.77 -2.68
CA THR A 53 -12.41 -13.70 -4.00
C THR A 53 -13.48 -13.89 -5.08
N GLN A 54 -13.23 -13.31 -6.25
CA GLN A 54 -14.10 -13.42 -7.41
C GLN A 54 -13.27 -13.78 -8.66
N PRO A 55 -13.89 -14.37 -9.69
CA PRO A 55 -13.23 -14.62 -10.96
C PRO A 55 -12.59 -13.36 -11.55
N TYR A 56 -11.40 -13.51 -12.12
CA TYR A 56 -10.56 -12.41 -12.62
C TYR A 56 -11.28 -11.46 -13.59
N PHE A 57 -12.13 -11.99 -14.47
CA PHE A 57 -12.84 -11.20 -15.48
C PHE A 57 -14.13 -10.54 -14.97
N GLN A 58 -14.48 -10.72 -13.69
CA GLN A 58 -15.60 -10.01 -13.10
C GLN A 58 -15.17 -8.58 -12.74
N ASN A 59 -15.85 -7.61 -13.35
CA ASN A 59 -15.63 -6.18 -13.11
C ASN A 59 -16.63 -5.61 -12.10
N THR A 60 -16.88 -6.35 -11.04
CA THR A 60 -17.73 -5.94 -9.90
C THR A 60 -16.88 -5.83 -8.64
N LEU A 61 -17.43 -5.22 -7.59
CA LEU A 61 -16.77 -5.26 -6.29
C LEU A 61 -16.77 -6.69 -5.73
N PRO A 62 -15.68 -7.12 -5.04
CA PRO A 62 -15.64 -8.37 -4.31
C PRO A 62 -16.86 -8.55 -3.41
N PRO A 63 -17.53 -9.72 -3.44
CA PRO A 63 -18.70 -9.95 -2.59
C PRO A 63 -18.34 -9.80 -1.11
N PRO A 64 -19.12 -9.03 -0.32
CA PRO A 64 -18.87 -8.86 1.11
C PRO A 64 -19.23 -10.12 1.91
N VAL A 65 -18.64 -10.26 3.10
CA VAL A 65 -18.96 -11.34 4.05
C VAL A 65 -19.59 -10.76 5.31
N SER A 66 -20.92 -10.87 5.39
CA SER A 66 -21.74 -10.36 6.49
C SER A 66 -22.01 -11.42 7.57
N GLY A 67 -22.37 -10.98 8.77
CA GLY A 67 -22.77 -11.85 9.88
C GLY A 67 -21.63 -12.65 10.52
N ALA A 68 -20.37 -12.25 10.32
CA ALA A 68 -19.20 -12.88 10.93
C ALA A 68 -18.98 -12.37 12.37
N LEU A 69 -18.36 -13.20 13.21
CA LEU A 69 -17.76 -12.73 14.46
C LEU A 69 -16.34 -12.25 14.17
N VAL A 70 -16.03 -11.00 14.50
CA VAL A 70 -14.70 -10.41 14.30
C VAL A 70 -14.20 -9.81 15.61
N ARG A 71 -13.09 -10.33 16.14
CA ARG A 71 -12.51 -9.90 17.42
C ARG A 71 -10.98 -9.87 17.36
N ILE A 72 -10.37 -8.90 18.02
CA ILE A 72 -8.93 -8.86 18.28
C ILE A 72 -8.69 -9.01 19.79
N ASP A 73 -7.82 -9.94 20.17
CA ASP A 73 -7.42 -10.19 21.55
C ASP A 73 -5.92 -9.90 21.73
N GLY A 74 -5.56 -9.12 22.75
CA GLY A 74 -4.19 -8.83 23.13
C GLY A 74 -3.65 -9.80 24.17
N SER A 75 -2.37 -10.13 24.07
CA SER A 75 -1.63 -10.91 25.07
C SER A 75 -1.52 -10.23 26.45
N ASP A 76 -1.87 -8.95 26.53
CA ASP A 76 -2.03 -8.16 27.76
C ASP A 76 -3.43 -8.30 28.40
N GLY A 77 -4.32 -9.09 27.80
CA GLY A 77 -5.71 -9.26 28.24
C GLY A 77 -6.69 -8.24 27.66
N SER A 78 -6.25 -7.36 26.75
CA SER A 78 -7.16 -6.45 26.03
C SER A 78 -8.04 -7.21 25.04
N GLU A 79 -9.30 -6.79 24.87
CA GLU A 79 -10.24 -7.39 23.93
C GLU A 79 -10.96 -6.29 23.13
N PHE A 80 -11.05 -6.47 21.81
CA PHE A 80 -11.67 -5.54 20.89
C PHE A 80 -12.66 -6.27 19.99
N LEU A 81 -13.96 -6.09 20.23
CA LEU A 81 -15.03 -6.66 19.41
C LEU A 81 -15.40 -5.69 18.29
N PHE A 82 -15.35 -6.15 17.04
CA PHE A 82 -15.76 -5.38 15.88
C PHE A 82 -17.18 -5.76 15.48
N THR A 83 -18.04 -4.76 15.32
CA THR A 83 -19.45 -4.93 14.93
C THR A 83 -19.62 -4.62 13.46
N GLU A 84 -20.41 -5.42 12.74
CA GLU A 84 -20.70 -5.12 11.33
C GLU A 84 -21.40 -3.77 11.19
N SER A 85 -21.04 -3.01 10.15
CA SER A 85 -21.65 -1.74 9.80
C SER A 85 -23.03 -1.94 9.17
N ASP A 86 -24.02 -1.22 9.69
CA ASP A 86 -25.39 -1.22 9.15
C ASP A 86 -25.49 -0.66 7.71
N THR A 87 -24.45 0.05 7.25
CA THR A 87 -24.46 0.75 5.95
C THR A 87 -23.48 0.15 4.94
N LEU A 88 -22.52 -0.63 5.39
CA LEU A 88 -21.45 -1.19 4.57
C LEU A 88 -21.28 -2.67 4.90
N ALA A 89 -22.04 -3.52 4.21
CA ALA A 89 -21.96 -4.98 4.35
C ALA A 89 -20.51 -5.49 4.27
N GLY A 90 -20.16 -6.42 5.15
CA GLY A 90 -18.82 -6.99 5.25
C GLY A 90 -17.76 -6.05 5.83
N SER A 91 -18.12 -4.83 6.25
CA SER A 91 -17.22 -3.93 6.99
C SER A 91 -17.56 -3.98 8.46
N TYR A 92 -16.57 -4.31 9.29
CA TYR A 92 -16.69 -4.42 10.74
C TYR A 92 -15.90 -3.28 11.38
N VAL A 93 -16.51 -2.62 12.36
CA VAL A 93 -15.96 -1.43 13.00
C VAL A 93 -15.84 -1.63 14.51
N TRP A 94 -14.71 -1.18 15.05
CA TRP A 94 -14.54 -0.95 16.47
C TRP A 94 -14.41 0.55 16.70
N VAL A 95 -15.21 1.08 17.62
CA VAL A 95 -15.22 2.52 17.95
C VAL A 95 -14.59 2.70 19.33
N PRO A 96 -13.48 3.44 19.46
CA PRO A 96 -12.87 3.70 20.75
C PRO A 96 -13.78 4.55 21.64
N ALA A 97 -13.82 4.24 22.94
CA ALA A 97 -14.28 5.20 23.93
C ALA A 97 -13.31 6.40 24.03
N PRO A 98 -13.73 7.58 24.52
CA PRO A 98 -12.83 8.72 24.68
C PRO A 98 -11.59 8.36 25.51
N GLY A 99 -10.39 8.59 24.96
CA GLY A 99 -9.11 8.23 25.58
C GLY A 99 -8.74 6.75 25.49
N GLN A 100 -9.48 5.95 24.73
CA GLN A 100 -9.16 4.56 24.44
C GLN A 100 -8.48 4.45 23.07
N SER A 101 -7.41 3.66 22.99
CA SER A 101 -6.74 3.33 21.74
C SER A 101 -6.70 1.81 21.54
N LEU A 102 -6.70 1.38 20.27
CA LEU A 102 -6.44 -0.03 19.97
C LEU A 102 -4.94 -0.28 20.00
N GLY A 103 -4.55 -1.00 21.03
CA GLY A 103 -3.26 -1.64 21.12
C GLY A 103 -2.14 -0.84 21.75
N VAL A 104 -1.12 -1.58 22.18
CA VAL A 104 0.01 -1.13 22.99
C VAL A 104 1.28 -1.69 22.37
N THR A 105 2.30 -0.84 22.21
CA THR A 105 3.58 -1.22 21.63
C THR A 105 4.17 -2.43 22.36
N GLY A 106 4.58 -3.42 21.58
CA GLY A 106 5.21 -4.65 22.06
C GLY A 106 4.25 -5.79 22.40
N VAL A 107 2.95 -5.52 22.51
CA VAL A 107 1.91 -6.53 22.73
C VAL A 107 1.66 -7.32 21.44
N VAL A 108 1.45 -8.63 21.59
CA VAL A 108 1.00 -9.52 20.52
C VAL A 108 -0.53 -9.53 20.50
N TYR A 109 -1.09 -9.33 19.31
CA TYR A 109 -2.52 -9.34 19.03
C TYR A 109 -2.90 -10.55 18.18
N THR A 110 -4.04 -11.14 18.49
CA THR A 110 -4.64 -12.27 17.77
C THR A 110 -5.99 -11.83 17.22
N LEU A 111 -6.13 -11.84 15.89
CA LEU A 111 -7.41 -11.66 15.21
C LEU A 111 -8.13 -13.01 15.15
N THR A 112 -9.41 -13.05 15.50
CA THR A 112 -10.32 -14.18 15.28
C THR A 112 -11.45 -13.74 14.36
N VAL A 113 -11.67 -14.48 13.28
CA VAL A 113 -12.81 -14.31 12.36
C VAL A 113 -13.57 -15.63 12.25
N GLN A 114 -14.84 -15.65 12.66
CA GLN A 114 -15.72 -16.81 12.45
C GLN A 114 -16.76 -16.46 11.38
N ALA A 115 -16.74 -17.18 10.27
CA ALA A 115 -17.64 -16.98 9.14
C ALA A 115 -17.93 -18.32 8.45
N ASP A 116 -19.18 -18.54 8.04
CA ASP A 116 -19.60 -19.75 7.30
C ASP A 116 -19.23 -21.09 7.95
N GLY A 117 -19.20 -21.13 9.29
CA GLY A 117 -18.83 -22.33 10.06
C GLY A 117 -17.32 -22.62 10.12
N GLU A 118 -16.50 -21.76 9.53
CA GLU A 118 -15.04 -21.81 9.61
C GLU A 118 -14.52 -20.77 10.61
N THR A 119 -13.35 -21.04 11.20
CA THR A 119 -12.67 -20.10 12.11
C THR A 119 -11.27 -19.81 11.61
N PHE A 120 -10.99 -18.54 11.38
CA PHE A 120 -9.69 -18.05 10.95
C PHE A 120 -9.04 -17.27 12.06
N THR A 121 -7.72 -17.42 12.18
CA THR A 121 -6.90 -16.70 13.14
C THR A 121 -5.71 -16.07 12.46
N ALA A 122 -5.23 -14.95 13.00
CA ALA A 122 -3.99 -14.33 12.58
C ALA A 122 -3.31 -13.68 13.78
N THR A 123 -1.98 -13.63 13.79
CA THR A 123 -1.23 -12.99 14.87
C THR A 123 -0.27 -11.94 14.33
N THR A 124 -0.09 -10.88 15.09
CA THR A 124 0.88 -9.83 14.80
C THR A 124 1.34 -9.17 16.10
N ARG A 125 2.56 -8.64 16.12
CA ARG A 125 3.08 -7.86 17.24
C ARG A 125 3.11 -6.40 16.86
N MET A 126 2.54 -5.53 17.71
CA MET A 126 2.62 -4.08 17.48
C MET A 126 4.07 -3.61 17.69
N GLY A 127 4.67 -3.05 16.64
CA GLY A 127 6.03 -2.52 16.66
C GLY A 127 6.14 -1.16 17.36
N ARG A 128 7.38 -0.68 17.53
CA ARG A 128 7.64 0.69 17.95
C ARG A 128 7.49 1.63 16.75
N VAL A 129 7.33 2.92 17.00
CA VAL A 129 7.36 3.94 15.95
C VAL A 129 8.13 5.17 16.44
N PRO A 130 9.04 5.74 15.62
CA PRO A 130 9.70 6.99 15.97
C PRO A 130 8.76 8.18 15.79
N ALA A 131 9.02 9.26 16.52
CA ALA A 131 8.33 10.51 16.29
C ALA A 131 8.76 11.15 14.96
N VAL A 132 7.81 11.72 14.22
CA VAL A 132 8.15 12.60 13.08
C VAL A 132 8.56 13.96 13.63
N ASP A 133 9.87 14.25 13.62
CA ASP A 133 10.46 15.47 14.16
C ASP A 133 10.04 16.70 13.36
N SER A 134 10.21 16.62 12.05
CA SER A 134 9.94 17.74 11.14
C SER A 134 9.65 17.29 9.72
N ILE A 135 9.10 18.22 8.93
CA ILE A 135 9.00 18.09 7.49
C ILE A 135 9.66 19.34 6.90
N THR A 136 10.51 19.19 5.90
CA THR A 136 11.17 20.30 5.20
C THR A 136 10.81 20.30 3.73
N PHE A 137 10.83 21.46 3.09
CA PHE A 137 10.68 21.59 1.64
C PHE A 137 12.02 21.98 1.04
N ARG A 138 12.35 21.37 -0.10
CA ARG A 138 13.56 21.66 -0.85
C ARG A 138 13.23 21.86 -2.32
N VAL A 139 14.12 22.52 -3.04
CA VAL A 139 14.05 22.64 -4.50
C VAL A 139 15.03 21.68 -5.15
N GLU A 140 14.57 20.98 -6.18
CA GLU A 140 15.41 20.35 -7.18
C GLU A 140 15.34 21.21 -8.43
N ARG A 141 16.46 21.87 -8.74
CA ARG A 141 16.52 22.83 -9.84
C ARG A 141 16.41 22.08 -11.16
N GLY A 142 15.47 22.54 -11.98
CA GLY A 142 15.25 22.02 -13.30
C GLY A 142 16.30 22.51 -14.30
N ASN A 143 15.97 22.43 -15.59
CA ASN A 143 16.79 22.94 -16.68
C ASN A 143 15.90 23.65 -17.72
N GLN A 144 16.45 24.00 -18.89
CA GLN A 144 15.69 24.69 -19.93
C GLN A 144 14.46 23.93 -20.48
N PHE A 145 14.29 22.66 -20.12
CA PHE A 145 13.19 21.79 -20.56
C PHE A 145 12.33 21.24 -19.42
N ILE A 146 12.78 21.35 -18.17
CA ILE A 146 12.12 20.77 -16.99
C ILE A 146 12.05 21.87 -15.94
N ASP A 147 10.84 22.17 -15.44
CA ASP A 147 10.64 23.17 -14.40
C ASP A 147 11.27 22.74 -13.06
N ASP A 148 11.51 23.70 -12.16
CA ASP A 148 11.92 23.40 -10.79
C ASP A 148 10.88 22.52 -10.08
N LEU A 149 11.36 21.50 -9.37
CA LEU A 149 10.51 20.63 -8.55
C LEU A 149 10.67 20.97 -7.07
N TYR A 150 9.56 21.16 -6.36
CA TYR A 150 9.57 21.39 -4.93
C TYR A 150 9.14 20.10 -4.22
N LEU A 151 10.05 19.57 -3.41
CA LEU A 151 9.93 18.27 -2.77
C LEU A 151 9.84 18.42 -1.26
N ALA A 152 9.02 17.59 -0.62
CA ALA A 152 9.01 17.43 0.83
C ALA A 152 9.97 16.32 1.28
N GLU A 153 10.60 16.50 2.43
CA GLU A 153 11.34 15.47 3.15
C GLU A 153 10.81 15.41 4.59
N PHE A 154 10.41 14.24 5.07
CA PHE A 154 10.17 14.05 6.50
C PHE A 154 11.47 13.70 7.23
N TRP A 155 11.54 14.04 8.50
CA TRP A 155 12.66 13.72 9.39
C TRP A 155 12.13 13.00 10.62
N ALA A 156 12.71 11.83 10.88
CA ALA A 156 12.50 11.02 12.07
C ALA A 156 13.78 10.20 12.27
N VAL A 157 14.07 9.86 13.52
CA VAL A 157 15.21 9.01 13.89
C VAL A 157 14.68 7.65 14.32
N ASP A 158 15.11 6.61 13.62
CA ASP A 158 14.81 5.22 13.97
C ASP A 158 15.24 4.93 15.42
N PRO A 159 14.42 4.28 16.26
CA PRO A 159 14.78 4.00 17.65
C PRO A 159 15.91 2.98 17.74
N THR A 160 16.82 3.14 18.71
CA THR A 160 17.91 2.17 18.89
C THR A 160 17.40 0.73 19.05
N GLY A 161 18.06 -0.21 18.36
CA GLY A 161 17.70 -1.61 18.20
C GLY A 161 17.40 -1.97 16.74
N PHE A 162 17.66 -3.23 16.36
CA PHE A 162 17.37 -3.72 15.00
C PHE A 162 16.01 -4.42 14.92
N GLY A 163 15.45 -4.45 13.72
CA GLY A 163 14.29 -5.25 13.34
C GLY A 163 12.97 -4.49 13.35
N ASP A 164 12.98 -3.17 13.51
CA ASP A 164 11.76 -2.39 13.36
C ASP A 164 11.44 -2.23 11.87
N THR A 165 10.17 -2.37 11.51
CA THR A 165 9.72 -2.18 10.12
C THR A 165 8.57 -1.20 10.07
N TYR A 166 8.48 -0.46 8.97
CA TYR A 166 7.58 0.67 8.87
C TYR A 166 6.90 0.76 7.51
N TRP A 167 5.65 1.23 7.53
CA TRP A 167 4.95 1.76 6.37
C TRP A 167 4.81 3.27 6.53
N ILE A 168 5.47 4.02 5.66
CA ILE A 168 5.37 5.47 5.61
C ILE A 168 4.24 5.83 4.66
N ARG A 169 3.23 6.51 5.19
CA ARG A 169 2.03 6.94 4.45
C ARG A 169 2.01 8.45 4.39
N ALA A 170 1.63 9.00 3.24
CA ALA A 170 1.59 10.44 3.03
C ALA A 170 0.27 10.87 2.42
N TRP A 171 -0.14 12.10 2.75
CA TRP A 171 -1.30 12.77 2.20
C TRP A 171 -0.87 14.13 1.65
N LYS A 172 -1.30 14.45 0.44
CA LYS A 172 -1.19 15.80 -0.15
C LYS A 172 -2.56 16.44 -0.13
N ASN A 173 -2.69 17.60 0.52
CA ASN A 173 -3.97 18.34 0.60
C ASN A 173 -5.16 17.48 1.09
N GLY A 174 -4.89 16.60 2.06
CA GLY A 174 -5.88 15.68 2.62
C GLY A 174 -6.17 14.43 1.76
N ILE A 175 -5.57 14.31 0.57
CA ILE A 175 -5.71 13.16 -0.32
C ILE A 175 -4.56 12.19 -0.05
N LEU A 176 -4.88 10.93 0.28
CA LEU A 176 -3.90 9.87 0.50
C LEU A 176 -3.14 9.57 -0.80
N LEU A 177 -1.81 9.49 -0.70
CA LEU A 177 -0.95 8.93 -1.74
C LEU A 177 -0.97 7.41 -1.58
N ASN A 178 -1.66 6.70 -2.49
CA ASN A 178 -1.89 5.26 -2.39
C ASN A 178 -1.53 4.45 -3.64
N LYS A 179 -0.94 5.08 -4.67
CA LYS A 179 -0.52 4.35 -5.87
C LYS A 179 0.50 3.28 -5.47
N PRO A 180 0.64 2.18 -6.22
CA PRO A 180 1.69 1.20 -5.98
C PRO A 180 3.10 1.79 -5.86
N SER A 181 3.40 2.84 -6.63
CA SER A 181 4.67 3.57 -6.58
C SER A 181 4.83 4.51 -5.36
N GLU A 182 3.75 4.75 -4.62
CA GLU A 182 3.70 5.60 -3.42
C GLU A 182 3.71 4.77 -2.12
N ILE A 183 3.80 3.43 -2.22
CA ILE A 183 4.02 2.56 -1.06
C ILE A 183 5.48 2.66 -0.63
N VAL A 184 5.71 3.30 0.52
CA VAL A 184 7.05 3.51 1.08
C VAL A 184 7.24 2.61 2.29
N LEU A 185 8.17 1.65 2.18
CA LEU A 185 8.51 0.74 3.26
C LEU A 185 9.92 1.01 3.77
N ALA A 186 10.12 0.79 5.06
CA ALA A 186 11.44 0.89 5.69
C ALA A 186 11.68 -0.30 6.62
N TYR A 187 12.95 -0.70 6.71
CA TYR A 187 13.48 -1.67 7.66
C TYR A 187 14.60 -0.96 8.44
N ASP A 188 14.39 -0.76 9.73
CA ASP A 188 15.04 0.24 10.56
C ASP A 188 15.03 1.60 9.83
N ALA A 189 16.14 2.34 9.81
CA ALA A 189 16.26 3.56 9.01
C ALA A 189 16.51 3.35 7.49
N GLY A 190 16.51 2.09 7.02
CA GLY A 190 16.95 1.68 5.67
C GLY A 190 15.89 0.97 4.83
N LEU A 191 16.28 0.47 3.65
CA LEU A 191 15.37 -0.17 2.69
C LEU A 191 15.19 -1.68 2.93
N SER A 192 16.10 -2.31 3.65
CA SER A 192 16.13 -3.76 3.81
C SER A 192 16.85 -4.18 5.07
N ARG A 193 16.57 -5.43 5.49
CA ARG A 193 17.20 -6.10 6.63
C ARG A 193 18.73 -6.07 6.61
N GLY A 194 19.34 -6.03 5.42
CA GLY A 194 20.81 -6.01 5.27
C GLY A 194 21.46 -4.66 5.55
N GLY A 195 20.68 -3.57 5.63
CA GLY A 195 21.20 -2.20 5.77
C GLY A 195 21.81 -1.89 7.13
N ARG A 196 21.32 -2.54 8.20
CA ARG A 196 21.81 -2.41 9.59
C ARG A 196 21.99 -0.95 10.04
N LEU A 197 20.99 -0.11 9.79
CA LEU A 197 20.99 1.30 10.15
C LEU A 197 20.25 1.51 11.47
N ASP A 198 20.98 1.51 12.58
CA ASP A 198 20.45 1.54 13.95
C ASP A 198 20.56 2.94 14.57
N GLY A 199 19.45 3.48 15.06
CA GLY A 199 19.48 4.73 15.84
C GLY A 199 19.78 5.99 15.03
N VAL A 200 19.55 5.96 13.71
CA VAL A 200 19.90 7.03 12.77
C VAL A 200 18.68 7.59 12.05
N PRO A 201 18.76 8.82 11.48
CA PRO A 201 17.71 9.32 10.62
C PRO A 201 17.46 8.40 9.42
N PHE A 202 16.19 8.28 9.01
CA PHE A 202 15.84 7.57 7.78
C PHE A 202 16.66 8.07 6.59
N ILE A 203 17.08 7.15 5.71
CA ILE A 203 17.84 7.53 4.52
C ILE A 203 17.00 8.35 3.55
N ALA A 204 17.66 9.15 2.71
CA ALA A 204 16.99 10.07 1.79
C ALA A 204 15.92 9.42 0.88
N PRO A 205 16.11 8.20 0.32
CA PRO A 205 15.06 7.54 -0.46
C PRO A 205 13.73 7.36 0.30
N ILE A 206 13.80 7.04 1.60
CA ILE A 206 12.61 6.88 2.44
C ILE A 206 12.03 8.25 2.78
N ARG A 207 12.88 9.18 3.23
CA ARG A 207 12.45 10.55 3.59
C ARG A 207 11.74 11.29 2.46
N ARG A 208 12.16 11.02 1.22
CA ARG A 208 11.59 11.59 -0.02
C ARG A 208 10.45 10.77 -0.61
N GLY A 209 10.11 9.62 -0.05
CA GLY A 209 9.02 8.77 -0.54
C GLY A 209 7.62 9.40 -0.43
N ILE A 210 7.51 10.56 0.21
CA ILE A 210 6.26 11.29 0.44
C ILE A 210 5.86 12.23 -0.71
N ASN A 211 6.54 12.17 -1.86
CA ASN A 211 6.34 13.07 -2.99
C ASN A 211 5.58 12.38 -4.14
N PRO A 212 4.41 12.90 -4.57
CA PRO A 212 3.73 12.38 -5.75
C PRO A 212 4.41 12.90 -7.04
N PHE A 213 4.83 11.99 -7.92
CA PHE A 213 5.42 12.32 -9.22
C PHE A 213 4.41 12.17 -10.35
N ASP A 214 3.42 13.07 -10.37
CA ASP A 214 2.38 13.12 -11.39
C ASP A 214 2.87 13.77 -12.68
N GLN A 215 2.21 13.46 -13.79
CA GLN A 215 2.45 14.07 -15.09
C GLN A 215 1.19 14.78 -15.61
N ASP A 216 1.38 15.87 -16.36
CA ASP A 216 0.28 16.52 -17.08
C ASP A 216 -0.12 15.73 -18.35
N ALA A 217 -1.12 16.24 -19.07
CA ALA A 217 -1.63 15.60 -20.30
C ALA A 217 -0.59 15.54 -21.44
N GLN A 218 0.53 16.25 -21.31
CA GLN A 218 1.65 16.27 -22.25
C GLN A 218 2.83 15.42 -21.75
N GLY A 219 2.68 14.71 -20.63
CA GLY A 219 3.71 13.86 -20.04
C GLY A 219 4.79 14.63 -19.28
N ARG A 220 4.58 15.92 -18.98
CA ARG A 220 5.54 16.72 -18.20
C ARG A 220 5.33 16.48 -16.72
N PHE A 221 6.42 16.26 -15.99
CA PHE A 221 6.36 16.11 -14.54
C PHE A 221 5.85 17.40 -13.88
N LEU A 222 4.88 17.23 -13.00
CA LEU A 222 4.36 18.28 -12.16
C LEU A 222 5.21 18.36 -10.89
N SER A 223 5.47 19.58 -10.41
CA SER A 223 6.08 19.76 -9.09
C SER A 223 5.21 19.08 -8.02
N PRO A 224 5.77 18.20 -7.17
CA PRO A 224 5.01 17.51 -6.14
C PRO A 224 4.32 18.46 -5.17
N TYR A 225 4.93 19.62 -4.89
CA TYR A 225 4.34 20.66 -4.04
C TYR A 225 4.48 22.06 -4.65
N LEU A 226 3.55 22.94 -4.30
CA LEU A 226 3.61 24.39 -4.53
C LEU A 226 3.18 25.14 -3.26
N PRO A 227 3.55 26.43 -3.11
CA PRO A 227 3.03 27.24 -2.01
C PRO A 227 1.50 27.21 -1.94
N GLY A 228 0.98 26.93 -0.75
CA GLY A 228 -0.44 26.66 -0.51
C GLY A 228 -0.74 25.20 -0.23
N ASP A 229 0.07 24.27 -0.76
CA ASP A 229 -0.10 22.84 -0.52
C ASP A 229 0.25 22.44 0.91
N SER A 230 -0.28 21.29 1.32
CA SER A 230 -0.01 20.65 2.60
C SER A 230 0.41 19.20 2.39
N VAL A 231 1.33 18.76 3.24
CA VAL A 231 1.74 17.37 3.38
C VAL A 231 1.50 16.92 4.80
N TYR A 232 0.93 15.73 4.95
CA TYR A 232 0.81 15.03 6.22
C TYR A 232 1.42 13.65 6.05
N VAL A 233 2.26 13.23 7.00
CA VAL A 233 2.97 11.96 6.97
C VAL A 233 2.63 11.19 8.24
N GLU A 234 2.38 9.90 8.09
CA GLU A 234 2.29 8.95 9.19
C GLU A 234 3.32 7.84 8.99
N ILE A 235 4.01 7.47 10.07
CA ILE A 235 4.81 6.25 10.14
C ILE A 235 3.97 5.23 10.89
N HIS A 236 3.73 4.08 10.26
CA HIS A 236 2.99 2.96 10.85
C HIS A 236 3.96 1.83 11.13
N SER A 237 3.99 1.32 12.36
CA SER A 237 4.79 0.14 12.68
C SER A 237 4.24 -1.10 11.98
N LEU A 238 5.13 -1.95 11.48
CA LEU A 238 4.81 -3.22 10.87
C LEU A 238 5.40 -4.38 11.69
N SER A 239 4.80 -5.55 11.59
CA SER A 239 5.54 -6.80 11.84
C SER A 239 6.44 -7.12 10.65
N GLU A 240 7.43 -7.99 10.84
CA GLU A 240 8.26 -8.49 9.73
C GLU A 240 7.41 -9.13 8.62
N ALA A 241 6.43 -9.95 9.00
CA ALA A 241 5.51 -10.57 8.05
C ALA A 241 4.66 -9.54 7.28
N SER A 242 4.26 -8.44 7.94
CA SER A 242 3.52 -7.34 7.31
C SER A 242 4.39 -6.57 6.31
N PHE A 243 5.66 -6.35 6.64
CA PHE A 243 6.64 -5.74 5.74
C PHE A 243 6.86 -6.61 4.50
N ASP A 244 7.02 -7.92 4.68
CA ASP A 244 7.19 -8.86 3.58
C ASP A 244 5.94 -8.92 2.69
N PHE A 245 4.74 -8.94 3.29
CA PHE A 245 3.47 -8.85 2.55
C PHE A 245 3.41 -7.59 1.69
N LEU A 246 3.63 -6.40 2.27
CA LEU A 246 3.56 -5.15 1.52
C LEU A 246 4.66 -5.07 0.45
N THR A 247 5.84 -5.63 0.71
CA THR A 247 6.91 -5.74 -0.30
C THR A 247 6.45 -6.57 -1.49
N GLN A 248 5.81 -7.73 -1.25
CA GLN A 248 5.23 -8.54 -2.31
C GLN A 248 4.09 -7.81 -3.03
N VAL A 249 3.21 -7.10 -2.32
CA VAL A 249 2.16 -6.27 -2.92
C VAL A 249 2.76 -5.23 -3.86
N THR A 250 3.77 -4.47 -3.42
CA THR A 250 4.44 -3.47 -4.25
C THR A 250 5.08 -4.11 -5.48
N LEU A 251 5.81 -5.22 -5.32
CA LEU A 251 6.43 -5.93 -6.46
C LEU A 251 5.40 -6.43 -7.48
N GLN A 252 4.24 -6.87 -7.03
CA GLN A 252 3.19 -7.39 -7.90
C GLN A 252 2.39 -6.26 -8.57
N THR A 253 2.19 -5.12 -7.89
CA THR A 253 1.27 -4.06 -8.35
C THR A 253 1.98 -2.87 -8.99
N ASN A 254 3.22 -2.56 -8.61
CA ASN A 254 3.98 -1.45 -9.16
C ASN A 254 4.68 -1.86 -10.47
N ARG A 255 3.87 -2.04 -11.51
CA ARG A 255 4.30 -2.44 -12.86
C ARG A 255 4.12 -1.26 -13.82
N PRO A 256 5.13 -0.39 -13.99
CA PRO A 256 5.00 0.85 -14.77
C PRO A 256 4.82 0.62 -16.28
N GLY A 257 4.88 -0.62 -16.76
CA GLY A 257 4.75 -0.95 -18.19
C GLY A 257 6.11 -0.98 -18.91
N GLY A 258 6.05 -1.09 -20.23
CA GLY A 258 7.22 -1.09 -21.10
C GLY A 258 7.83 -2.47 -21.34
N PHE A 259 9.00 -2.50 -21.99
CA PHE A 259 9.61 -3.74 -22.49
C PHE A 259 9.96 -4.74 -21.38
N ALA A 260 10.28 -4.26 -20.16
CA ALA A 260 10.61 -5.11 -19.02
C ALA A 260 9.41 -5.95 -18.53
N GLU A 261 8.18 -5.44 -18.66
CA GLU A 261 6.97 -6.16 -18.22
C GLU A 261 6.65 -7.38 -19.09
N LEU A 262 7.21 -7.49 -20.30
CA LEU A 262 7.09 -8.69 -21.15
C LEU A 262 7.74 -9.92 -20.50
N PHE A 263 8.60 -9.71 -19.51
CA PHE A 263 9.30 -10.76 -18.76
C PHE A 263 8.91 -10.78 -17.27
N ALA A 264 7.91 -9.98 -16.88
CA ALA A 264 7.43 -9.99 -15.50
C ALA A 264 6.77 -11.33 -15.18
N THR A 265 6.99 -11.83 -13.97
CA THR A 265 6.31 -13.04 -13.52
C THR A 265 4.79 -12.80 -13.48
N PRO A 266 3.97 -13.84 -13.73
CA PRO A 266 2.54 -13.73 -13.53
C PRO A 266 2.20 -13.19 -12.15
N LEU A 267 1.10 -12.44 -12.04
CA LEU A 267 0.57 -12.04 -10.75
C LEU A 267 0.30 -13.30 -9.93
N SER A 268 0.79 -13.32 -8.70
CA SER A 268 0.54 -14.38 -7.73
C SER A 268 -0.07 -13.80 -6.48
N ASN A 269 -0.82 -14.63 -5.75
CA ASN A 269 -1.25 -14.27 -4.40
C ASN A 269 -0.03 -13.95 -3.54
N VAL A 270 -0.16 -12.91 -2.75
CA VAL A 270 0.82 -12.52 -1.73
C VAL A 270 0.62 -13.36 -0.47
N THR A 271 1.69 -13.54 0.30
CA THR A 271 1.71 -14.41 1.47
C THR A 271 0.83 -13.86 2.58
N THR A 272 -0.13 -14.63 3.10
CA THR A 272 -1.03 -14.19 4.18
C THR A 272 -0.55 -14.66 5.56
N ASN A 273 -0.91 -13.93 6.62
CA ASN A 273 -0.84 -14.40 8.01
C ASN A 273 -2.18 -14.90 8.55
N ILE A 274 -3.22 -14.96 7.72
CA ILE A 274 -4.54 -15.49 8.07
C ILE A 274 -4.52 -17.01 7.85
N VAL A 275 -4.75 -17.77 8.91
CA VAL A 275 -4.77 -19.23 8.85
C VAL A 275 -6.10 -19.77 9.37
N ASN A 276 -6.60 -20.82 8.74
CA ASN A 276 -7.75 -21.54 9.27
C ASN A 276 -7.30 -22.38 10.47
N VAL A 277 -8.08 -22.37 11.56
CA VAL A 277 -7.82 -23.18 12.75
C VAL A 277 -7.95 -24.68 12.44
N ASN A 278 -8.77 -25.06 11.46
CA ASN A 278 -8.81 -26.39 10.90
C ASN A 278 -7.74 -26.54 9.81
N PRO A 279 -6.71 -27.38 9.97
CA PRO A 279 -5.65 -27.56 8.96
C PRO A 279 -6.12 -28.16 7.64
N SER A 280 -7.31 -28.77 7.62
CA SER A 280 -7.97 -29.27 6.40
C SER A 280 -9.13 -28.38 5.94
N GLY A 281 -9.32 -27.24 6.61
CA GLY A 281 -10.34 -26.25 6.26
C GLY A 281 -9.93 -25.40 5.07
N LYS A 282 -10.83 -24.49 4.66
CA LYS A 282 -10.57 -23.58 3.54
C LYS A 282 -9.45 -22.60 3.86
N GLU A 283 -8.60 -22.32 2.87
CA GLU A 283 -7.62 -21.23 2.95
C GLU A 283 -8.29 -19.85 2.88
N ALA A 284 -7.60 -18.85 3.42
CA ALA A 284 -7.97 -17.44 3.33
C ALA A 284 -6.83 -16.62 2.72
N LEU A 285 -7.14 -15.40 2.32
CA LEU A 285 -6.23 -14.38 1.82
C LEU A 285 -6.38 -13.09 2.64
N GLY A 286 -5.55 -12.10 2.31
CA GLY A 286 -5.52 -10.81 2.99
C GLY A 286 -4.45 -10.79 4.09
N PHE A 287 -4.57 -9.85 5.02
CA PHE A 287 -3.55 -9.66 6.05
C PHE A 287 -4.11 -8.98 7.29
N PHE A 288 -3.48 -9.29 8.43
CA PHE A 288 -3.73 -8.65 9.70
C PHE A 288 -2.48 -7.97 10.24
N ASN A 289 -2.58 -6.67 10.56
CA ASN A 289 -1.54 -5.92 11.26
C ASN A 289 -2.17 -4.96 12.28
N VAL A 290 -1.48 -4.76 13.41
CA VAL A 290 -1.81 -3.73 14.40
C VAL A 290 -0.63 -2.78 14.50
N ALA A 291 -0.83 -1.52 14.12
CA ALA A 291 0.24 -0.53 14.05
C ALA A 291 0.21 0.49 15.22
N ALA A 292 1.37 0.77 15.79
CA ALA A 292 1.62 2.06 16.42
C ALA A 292 1.82 3.11 15.33
N VAL A 293 1.26 4.31 15.53
CA VAL A 293 1.31 5.40 14.55
C VAL A 293 1.91 6.66 15.16
N SER A 294 2.82 7.29 14.41
CA SER A 294 3.25 8.66 14.66
C SER A 294 3.03 9.48 13.40
N GLY A 295 2.50 10.69 13.54
CA GLY A 295 2.18 11.54 12.39
C GLY A 295 2.51 13.00 12.60
N ARG A 296 2.81 13.70 11.50
CA ARG A 296 3.03 15.15 11.48
C ARG A 296 2.60 15.74 10.14
N GLY A 297 2.05 16.95 10.20
CA GLY A 297 1.70 17.74 9.02
C GLY A 297 2.48 19.04 8.91
N ARG A 298 2.70 19.49 7.68
CA ARG A 298 3.26 20.82 7.38
C ARG A 298 2.60 21.40 6.12
N LYS A 299 2.26 22.68 6.19
CA LYS A 299 1.85 23.48 5.02
C LYS A 299 3.07 24.13 4.39
N PHE A 300 3.20 24.08 3.07
CA PHE A 300 4.21 24.83 2.32
C PHE A 300 3.68 26.25 2.10
N ARG A 301 4.19 27.25 2.83
CA ARG A 301 3.56 28.60 2.81
C ARG A 301 4.11 29.52 1.73
N SER A 302 5.43 29.55 1.55
CA SER A 302 6.11 30.36 0.54
C SER A 302 7.43 29.72 0.15
N PHE A 303 7.98 30.15 -0.98
CA PHE A 303 9.29 29.70 -1.46
C PHE A 303 10.44 30.08 -0.51
N ASP A 304 10.24 31.04 0.41
CA ASP A 304 11.24 31.40 1.42
C ASP A 304 11.46 30.30 2.46
N GLU A 305 10.53 29.34 2.59
CA GLU A 305 10.63 28.21 3.50
C GLU A 305 11.50 27.05 2.98
N ILE A 306 12.02 27.18 1.76
CA ILE A 306 12.85 26.16 1.11
C ILE A 306 14.19 26.08 1.84
N SER A 307 14.53 24.90 2.36
CA SER A 307 15.88 24.62 2.83
C SER A 307 16.82 24.59 1.63
N ASN A 308 17.77 25.51 1.59
CA ASN A 308 18.86 25.46 0.61
C ASN A 308 19.71 24.21 0.87
N PRO A 309 20.13 23.49 -0.20
CA PRO A 309 20.99 22.31 -0.09
C PRO A 309 22.35 22.63 0.51
#